data_AF-A0A2E7PYI3-F1
#
_entry.id   AF-A0A2E7PYI3-F1
#
_cell.length_a   1.000
_cell.length_b   1.000
_cell.length_c   1.000
_cell.angle_alpha   90.00
_cell.angle_beta   90.00
_cell.angle_gamma   90.00
#
_symmetry.space_group_name_H-M   'P 1'
#
loop_
_entity.id
_entity.type
_entity.pdbx_description
1 polymer ?
#
loop_
_entity_poly.entity_id
_entity_poly.type
_entity_poly.pdbx_seq_one_letter_code
_entity_poly.pdbx_strand_id
1 'polypeptide(L)'
;PKNGVLEVGSEPRVVRVHVAGVDSGRSIAVGLPGGVNYLFDAEKLMVRMGWTGGFLNVSRDRRSRGGGPCSILGEKFEVGSDVFPLRIGNAQRIPEVRFRGYSRMGNPAFSYEVDGVEVRQTATGSAEGQGLTYGFEVRDAPKEVYFLVKPEGLEVTSTAGSWEPKGGYVRIPVRESKEFFVSVARK
;
A
#
# COMPACT_ATOMS: atom_id res chain seq x y z
N PRO A 1 4.12 22.76 11.75
CA PRO A 1 2.69 22.49 11.51
C PRO A 1 1.82 22.99 12.66
N LYS A 2 0.74 23.72 12.37
CA LYS A 2 -0.20 24.23 13.38
C LYS A 2 -0.84 23.03 14.08
N ASN A 3 -0.78 22.99 15.41
CA ASN A 3 -1.33 21.90 16.25
C ASN A 3 -0.88 20.49 15.81
N GLY A 4 0.35 20.37 15.27
CA GLY A 4 0.94 19.12 14.80
C GLY A 4 0.19 18.44 13.64
N VAL A 5 -0.71 19.14 12.94
CA VAL A 5 -1.38 18.61 11.76
C VAL A 5 -0.44 18.69 10.55
N LEU A 6 -0.16 17.56 9.91
CA LEU A 6 0.50 17.50 8.62
C LEU A 6 -0.56 17.52 7.53
N GLU A 7 -0.51 18.54 6.68
CA GLU A 7 -1.34 18.64 5.49
C GLU A 7 -0.59 18.10 4.27
N VAL A 8 -1.35 17.73 3.24
CA VAL A 8 -0.84 17.35 1.92
C VAL A 8 -1.12 18.50 0.98
N GLY A 9 -0.08 18.94 0.26
CA GLY A 9 -0.18 20.05 -0.69
C GLY A 9 -0.45 19.54 -2.11
N SER A 10 0.12 20.24 -3.09
CA SER A 10 0.12 19.82 -4.50
C SER A 10 1.03 18.62 -4.79
N GLU A 11 1.88 18.22 -3.84
CA GLU A 11 2.78 17.09 -3.97
C GLU A 11 2.53 16.04 -2.87
N PRO A 12 2.78 14.75 -3.16
CA PRO A 12 2.69 13.71 -2.16
C PRO A 12 3.59 13.95 -0.95
N ARG A 13 3.08 13.58 0.23
CA ARG A 13 3.84 13.64 1.47
C ARG A 13 4.06 12.24 2.02
N VAL A 14 5.31 11.91 2.32
CA VAL A 14 5.72 10.59 2.84
C VAL A 14 6.37 10.74 4.20
N VAL A 15 5.85 10.07 5.21
CA VAL A 15 6.31 10.19 6.60
C VAL A 15 6.40 8.82 7.26
N ARG A 16 7.55 8.50 7.84
CA ARG A 16 7.69 7.35 8.75
C ARG A 16 7.01 7.67 10.06
N VAL A 17 6.10 6.82 10.50
CA VAL A 17 5.24 7.07 11.67
C VAL A 17 4.91 5.79 12.40
N HIS A 18 4.60 5.90 13.69
CA HIS A 18 3.80 4.93 14.39
C HIS A 18 2.36 5.45 14.46
N VAL A 19 1.36 4.64 14.11
CA VAL A 19 -0.06 5.06 14.06
C VAL A 19 -0.84 4.36 15.17
N ALA A 20 -1.66 5.12 15.90
CA ALA A 20 -2.48 4.58 16.96
C ALA A 20 -3.41 3.45 16.45
N GLY A 21 -3.39 2.30 17.13
CA GLY A 21 -4.21 1.14 16.79
C GLY A 21 -3.70 0.32 15.61
N VAL A 22 -2.49 0.59 15.09
CA VAL A 22 -1.87 -0.20 14.04
C VAL A 22 -0.64 -0.92 14.58
N ASP A 23 -0.65 -2.24 14.51
CA ASP A 23 0.50 -3.07 14.86
C ASP A 23 1.53 -3.11 13.71
N SER A 24 2.40 -2.10 13.69
CA SER A 24 3.46 -1.95 12.70
C SER A 24 4.64 -1.17 13.28
N GLY A 25 5.82 -1.80 13.26
CA GLY A 25 7.08 -1.16 13.65
C GLY A 25 7.74 -0.32 12.54
N ARG A 26 7.23 -0.41 11.30
CA ARG A 26 7.84 0.22 10.10
C ARG A 26 6.81 0.85 9.18
N SER A 27 5.84 1.53 9.78
CA SER A 27 4.78 2.23 9.04
C SER A 27 5.30 3.48 8.33
N ILE A 28 4.85 3.64 7.09
CA ILE A 28 5.11 4.78 6.23
C ILE A 28 3.75 5.29 5.74
N ALA A 29 3.34 6.43 6.25
CA ALA A 29 2.13 7.09 5.81
C ALA A 29 2.42 7.92 4.55
N VAL A 30 1.57 7.76 3.56
CA VAL A 30 1.61 8.52 2.31
C VAL A 30 0.31 9.29 2.17
N GLY A 31 0.42 10.60 2.04
CA GLY A 31 -0.71 11.44 1.68
C GLY A 31 -0.57 11.92 0.25
N LEU A 32 -1.57 11.67 -0.58
CA LEU A 32 -1.57 12.03 -1.99
C LEU A 32 -2.39 13.31 -2.20
N PRO A 33 -2.02 14.16 -3.19
CA PRO A 33 -2.89 15.23 -3.66
C PRO A 33 -4.28 14.67 -4.01
N GLY A 34 -5.33 15.42 -3.72
CA GLY A 34 -6.72 14.96 -3.89
C GLY A 34 -7.33 14.30 -2.65
N GLY A 35 -6.58 14.19 -1.56
CA GLY A 35 -7.14 13.85 -0.24
C GLY A 35 -7.31 12.35 0.02
N VAL A 36 -6.71 11.49 -0.81
CA VAL A 36 -6.57 10.06 -0.52
C VAL A 36 -5.19 9.80 0.08
N ASN A 37 -5.16 8.97 1.12
CA ASN A 37 -3.96 8.66 1.87
C ASN A 37 -3.92 7.16 2.15
N TYR A 38 -2.73 6.62 2.42
CA TYR A 38 -2.58 5.20 2.76
C TYR A 38 -1.40 4.95 3.69
N LEU A 39 -1.44 3.80 4.37
CA LEU A 39 -0.40 3.37 5.30
C LEU A 39 0.30 2.13 4.77
N PHE A 40 1.53 2.29 4.29
CA PHE A 40 2.37 1.17 3.89
C PHE A 40 3.15 0.63 5.09
N ASP A 41 3.16 -0.68 5.24
CA ASP A 41 3.95 -1.38 6.25
C ASP A 41 5.20 -1.98 5.60
N ALA A 42 6.37 -1.41 5.88
CA ALA A 42 7.62 -1.88 5.28
C ALA A 42 8.20 -3.15 5.95
N GLU A 43 7.62 -3.62 7.06
CA GLU A 43 7.95 -4.93 7.62
C GLU A 43 7.15 -6.03 6.91
N LYS A 44 5.86 -5.78 6.63
CA LYS A 44 4.93 -6.76 6.04
C LYS A 44 4.67 -6.57 4.55
N LEU A 45 5.35 -5.59 3.93
CA LEU A 45 5.25 -5.18 2.53
C LEU A 45 3.80 -5.04 2.02
N MET A 46 2.92 -4.50 2.86
CA MET A 46 1.49 -4.42 2.59
C MET A 46 0.97 -3.00 2.80
N VAL A 47 -0.11 -2.63 2.11
CA VAL A 47 -0.89 -1.44 2.50
C VAL A 47 -1.93 -1.87 3.52
N ARG A 48 -1.86 -1.31 4.73
CA ARG A 48 -2.72 -1.68 5.85
C ARG A 48 -4.15 -1.18 5.67
N MET A 49 -4.29 0.06 5.19
CA MET A 49 -5.55 0.77 5.04
C MET A 49 -5.34 2.01 4.16
N GLY A 50 -6.44 2.52 3.63
CA GLY A 50 -6.52 3.87 3.08
C GLY A 50 -7.38 4.78 3.97
N TRP A 51 -7.30 6.09 3.75
CA TRP A 51 -8.27 7.04 4.30
C TRP A 51 -8.43 8.27 3.42
N THR A 52 -9.62 8.87 3.47
CA THR A 52 -9.94 10.11 2.76
C THR A 52 -10.00 11.31 3.71
N GLY A 53 -9.66 12.51 3.21
CA GLY A 53 -9.67 13.74 3.99
C GLY A 53 -8.33 14.04 4.65
N GLY A 54 -8.36 14.50 5.90
CA GLY A 54 -7.17 14.97 6.62
C GLY A 54 -6.08 13.89 6.75
N PHE A 55 -4.82 14.27 6.52
CA PHE A 55 -3.71 13.32 6.48
C PHE A 55 -3.33 12.78 7.86
N LEU A 56 -2.57 13.54 8.68
CA LEU A 56 -2.10 13.05 9.97
C LEU A 56 -1.97 14.15 11.02
N ASN A 57 -2.21 13.80 12.29
CA ASN A 57 -1.73 14.58 13.43
C ASN A 57 -0.52 13.88 14.07
N VAL A 58 0.60 14.59 14.08
CA VAL A 58 1.90 14.12 14.61
C VAL A 58 2.27 14.83 15.93
N SER A 59 1.32 15.48 16.60
CA SER A 59 1.59 16.23 17.83
C SER A 59 2.22 15.35 18.91
N ARG A 60 1.69 14.15 19.12
CA ARG A 60 2.19 13.21 20.14
C ARG A 60 3.57 12.65 19.78
N ASP A 61 3.78 12.38 18.49
CA ASP A 61 5.05 11.92 17.94
C ASP A 61 6.18 12.93 18.11
N ARG A 62 5.84 14.24 18.10
CA ARG A 62 6.81 15.33 18.20
C ARG A 62 6.85 16.01 19.57
N ARG A 63 6.06 15.55 20.54
CA ARG A 63 5.98 16.17 21.87
C ARG A 63 7.13 15.69 22.75
N SER A 64 7.83 16.62 23.39
CA SER A 64 8.93 16.33 24.32
C SER A 64 10.02 15.47 23.66
N ARG A 65 10.29 14.24 24.16
CA ARG A 65 11.26 13.30 23.56
C ARG A 65 10.73 12.58 22.32
N GLY A 66 9.47 12.81 21.97
CA GLY A 66 8.79 12.21 20.82
C GLY A 66 8.42 10.74 21.00
N GLY A 67 8.05 10.08 19.90
CA GLY A 67 7.75 8.65 19.84
C GLY A 67 6.33 8.25 20.24
N GLY A 68 5.45 9.22 20.54
CA GLY A 68 4.02 8.95 20.71
C GLY A 68 3.34 8.61 19.37
N PRO A 69 2.25 7.83 19.38
CA PRO A 69 1.55 7.48 18.14
C PRO A 69 0.91 8.70 17.47
N CYS A 70 0.99 8.74 16.15
CA CYS A 70 0.25 9.64 15.27
C CYS A 70 -1.22 9.22 15.17
N SER A 71 -2.08 10.19 14.86
CA SER A 71 -3.50 9.96 14.61
C SER A 71 -3.83 10.21 13.13
N ILE A 72 -4.59 9.29 12.53
CA ILE A 72 -5.27 9.52 11.25
C ILE A 72 -6.41 10.51 11.48
N LEU A 73 -6.51 11.53 10.62
CA LEU A 73 -7.52 12.59 10.73
C LEU A 73 -8.73 12.38 9.82
N GLY A 74 -8.62 11.49 8.84
CA GLY A 74 -9.64 11.22 7.84
C GLY A 74 -10.49 9.99 8.11
N GLU A 75 -11.42 9.74 7.19
CA GLU A 75 -12.28 8.56 7.21
C GLU A 75 -11.52 7.35 6.62
N LYS A 76 -11.32 6.32 7.45
CA LYS A 76 -10.58 5.11 7.07
C LYS A 76 -11.44 4.19 6.21
N PHE A 77 -10.79 3.49 5.29
CA PHE A 77 -11.39 2.41 4.52
C PHE A 77 -10.42 1.23 4.40
N GLU A 78 -11.00 0.04 4.32
CA GLU A 78 -10.26 -1.21 4.13
C GLU A 78 -9.81 -1.36 2.69
N VAL A 79 -8.67 -2.02 2.50
CA VAL A 79 -8.08 -2.29 1.18
C VAL A 79 -7.88 -3.78 0.91
N GLY A 80 -8.32 -4.64 1.84
CA GLY A 80 -8.30 -6.09 1.71
C GLY A 80 -6.90 -6.72 1.66
N SER A 81 -5.83 -5.96 1.89
CA SER A 81 -4.46 -6.50 1.76
C SER A 81 -4.18 -7.56 2.82
N ASP A 82 -3.57 -8.67 2.39
CA ASP A 82 -2.99 -9.64 3.31
C ASP A 82 -1.53 -9.30 3.64
N VAL A 83 -0.95 -10.01 4.62
CA VAL A 83 0.47 -9.92 4.98
C VAL A 83 1.31 -10.45 3.84
N PHE A 84 2.24 -9.62 3.35
CA PHE A 84 2.97 -9.83 2.11
C PHE A 84 1.96 -10.12 0.97
N PRO A 85 1.27 -9.15 0.36
CA PRO A 85 0.21 -9.49 -0.59
C PRO A 85 0.75 -9.99 -1.94
N LEU A 86 1.99 -9.66 -2.32
CA LEU A 86 2.60 -10.13 -3.56
C LEU A 86 3.31 -11.49 -3.36
N ARG A 87 3.11 -12.43 -4.28
CA ARG A 87 3.66 -13.81 -4.25
C ARG A 87 4.21 -14.20 -5.62
N ILE A 88 5.28 -15.00 -5.64
CA ILE A 88 5.85 -15.55 -6.88
C ILE A 88 5.64 -17.07 -6.91
N GLY A 89 4.97 -17.56 -7.95
CA GLY A 89 4.79 -18.98 -8.27
C GLY A 89 3.84 -19.79 -7.39
N ASN A 90 3.53 -19.34 -6.17
CA ASN A 90 2.54 -19.99 -5.31
C ASN A 90 1.86 -18.98 -4.39
N ALA A 91 0.55 -18.76 -4.59
CA ALA A 91 -0.24 -17.82 -3.80
C ALA A 91 -0.30 -18.15 -2.29
N GLN A 92 -0.17 -19.42 -1.91
CA GLN A 92 -0.36 -19.92 -0.54
C GLN A 92 0.96 -19.97 0.26
N ARG A 93 2.11 -19.85 -0.40
CA ARG A 93 3.42 -19.92 0.26
C ARG A 93 3.82 -18.54 0.75
N ILE A 94 4.09 -18.38 2.04
CA ILE A 94 4.70 -17.15 2.58
C ILE A 94 6.10 -16.99 1.97
N PRO A 95 6.40 -15.87 1.29
CA PRO A 95 7.66 -15.66 0.59
C PRO A 95 8.73 -15.14 1.53
N GLU A 96 9.98 -15.27 1.10
CA GLU A 96 11.06 -14.48 1.68
C GLU A 96 11.01 -13.08 1.10
N VAL A 97 11.13 -12.07 1.96
CA VAL A 97 11.01 -10.68 1.52
C VAL A 97 12.11 -9.79 2.06
N ARG A 98 12.40 -8.72 1.32
CA ARG A 98 13.35 -7.70 1.75
C ARG A 98 12.93 -6.33 1.29
N PHE A 99 12.64 -5.44 2.24
CA PHE A 99 12.43 -4.03 1.93
C PHE A 99 13.74 -3.37 1.50
N ARG A 100 13.74 -2.65 0.37
CA ARG A 100 14.93 -1.97 -0.17
C ARG A 100 14.86 -0.46 -0.01
N GLY A 101 13.68 0.14 0.05
CA GLY A 101 13.51 1.57 0.28
C GLY A 101 12.29 2.15 -0.41
N TYR A 102 12.23 3.47 -0.50
CA TYR A 102 11.16 4.18 -1.20
C TYR A 102 11.62 5.52 -1.77
N SER A 103 10.98 5.93 -2.85
CA SER A 103 11.09 7.27 -3.43
C SER A 103 10.07 8.22 -2.81
N ARG A 104 10.45 9.50 -2.72
CA ARG A 104 9.55 10.62 -2.38
C ARG A 104 9.26 11.53 -3.59
N MET A 105 9.86 11.22 -4.74
CA MET A 105 9.70 11.99 -5.98
C MET A 105 8.46 11.50 -6.73
N GLY A 106 7.63 12.44 -7.20
CA GLY A 106 6.40 12.12 -7.92
C GLY A 106 5.46 11.26 -7.07
N ASN A 107 4.81 10.26 -7.71
CA ASN A 107 4.07 9.25 -6.97
C ASN A 107 5.04 8.36 -6.16
N PRO A 108 4.94 8.30 -4.81
CA PRO A 108 5.83 7.50 -4.00
C PRO A 108 5.84 6.04 -4.43
N ALA A 109 7.04 5.52 -4.61
CA ALA A 109 7.26 4.14 -5.03
C ALA A 109 8.07 3.40 -3.96
N PHE A 110 7.62 2.22 -3.58
CA PHE A 110 8.28 1.32 -2.66
C PHE A 110 9.02 0.26 -3.45
N SER A 111 10.29 0.04 -3.11
CA SER A 111 11.12 -1.00 -3.74
C SER A 111 11.42 -2.08 -2.72
N TYR A 112 11.21 -3.33 -3.11
CA TYR A 112 11.43 -4.50 -2.28
C TYR A 112 11.67 -5.75 -3.14
N GLU A 113 12.03 -6.85 -2.48
CA GLU A 113 12.18 -8.16 -3.11
C GLU A 113 11.14 -9.13 -2.55
N VAL A 114 10.65 -10.01 -3.43
CA VAL A 114 9.81 -11.17 -3.10
C VAL A 114 10.46 -12.40 -3.71
N ASP A 115 10.94 -13.32 -2.88
CA ASP A 115 11.67 -14.52 -3.30
C ASP A 115 12.86 -14.20 -4.24
N GLY A 116 13.57 -13.09 -3.95
CA GLY A 116 14.68 -12.60 -4.76
C GLY A 116 14.29 -11.83 -6.03
N VAL A 117 13.00 -11.73 -6.36
CA VAL A 117 12.49 -10.97 -7.50
C VAL A 117 12.32 -9.51 -7.10
N GLU A 118 12.92 -8.58 -7.85
CA GLU A 118 12.79 -7.14 -7.61
C GLU A 118 11.39 -6.65 -7.98
N VAL A 119 10.79 -5.87 -7.08
CA VAL A 119 9.46 -5.29 -7.22
C VAL A 119 9.53 -3.81 -6.91
N ARG A 120 8.85 -3.01 -7.74
CA ARG A 120 8.53 -1.62 -7.45
C ARG A 120 7.01 -1.48 -7.39
N GLN A 121 6.51 -0.94 -6.28
CA GLN A 121 5.09 -0.74 -6.03
C GLN A 121 4.77 0.73 -5.84
N THR A 122 3.73 1.22 -6.51
CA THR A 122 3.11 2.52 -6.29
C THR A 122 1.66 2.34 -5.84
N ALA A 123 1.05 3.41 -5.32
CA ALA A 123 -0.38 3.45 -5.09
C ALA A 123 -0.94 4.84 -5.37
N THR A 124 -2.11 4.91 -5.98
CA THR A 124 -2.90 6.15 -6.14
C THR A 124 -4.29 5.99 -5.52
N GLY A 125 -5.00 7.10 -5.32
CA GLY A 125 -6.43 7.03 -5.02
C GLY A 125 -7.23 6.46 -6.19
N SER A 126 -8.31 5.75 -5.88
CA SER A 126 -9.32 5.36 -6.88
C SER A 126 -10.06 6.60 -7.41
N ALA A 127 -10.40 6.60 -8.70
CA ALA A 127 -11.23 7.66 -9.29
C ALA A 127 -12.69 7.61 -8.80
N GLU A 128 -13.14 6.46 -8.28
CA GLU A 128 -14.56 6.17 -8.00
C GLU A 128 -14.92 6.15 -6.51
N GLY A 129 -14.01 6.60 -5.62
CA GLY A 129 -14.31 6.79 -4.19
C GLY A 129 -13.27 6.19 -3.24
N GLN A 130 -13.74 5.52 -2.18
CA GLN A 130 -12.91 4.87 -1.17
C GLN A 130 -12.21 3.63 -1.76
N GLY A 131 -11.03 3.85 -2.34
CA GLY A 131 -10.24 2.79 -2.94
C GLY A 131 -8.83 3.21 -3.30
N LEU A 132 -8.01 2.24 -3.69
CA LEU A 132 -6.64 2.45 -4.15
C LEU A 132 -6.41 1.69 -5.46
N THR A 133 -5.56 2.26 -6.31
CA THR A 133 -4.98 1.56 -7.45
C THR A 133 -3.50 1.33 -7.19
N TYR A 134 -3.11 0.07 -7.08
CA TYR A 134 -1.73 -0.35 -6.96
C TYR A 134 -1.11 -0.48 -8.34
N GLY A 135 0.06 0.10 -8.54
CA GLY A 135 0.89 -0.16 -9.72
C GLY A 135 2.08 -1.02 -9.32
N PHE A 136 2.34 -2.08 -10.06
CA PHE A 136 3.47 -2.98 -9.84
C PHE A 136 4.35 -3.04 -11.07
N GLU A 137 5.66 -2.90 -10.89
CA GLU A 137 6.68 -3.29 -11.86
C GLU A 137 7.45 -4.47 -11.25
N VAL A 138 7.40 -5.64 -11.89
CA VAL A 138 8.08 -6.85 -11.42
C VAL A 138 9.15 -7.23 -12.42
N ARG A 139 10.40 -7.30 -11.97
CA ARG A 139 11.55 -7.54 -12.84
C ARG A 139 11.73 -9.03 -13.09
N ASP A 140 11.66 -9.44 -14.36
CA ASP A 140 12.04 -10.77 -14.84
C ASP A 140 11.44 -11.92 -14.00
N ALA A 141 10.12 -11.84 -13.71
CA ALA A 141 9.45 -12.83 -12.87
C ALA A 141 9.62 -14.26 -13.45
N PRO A 142 10.18 -15.22 -12.69
CA PRO A 142 10.44 -16.56 -13.20
C PRO A 142 9.18 -17.45 -13.26
N LYS A 143 8.12 -17.03 -12.56
CA LYS A 143 6.83 -17.71 -12.43
C LYS A 143 5.73 -16.68 -12.32
N GLU A 144 4.48 -17.13 -12.39
CA GLU A 144 3.30 -16.29 -12.22
C GLU A 144 3.36 -15.48 -10.93
N VAL A 145 2.80 -14.27 -10.98
CA VAL A 145 2.70 -13.38 -9.83
C VAL A 145 1.27 -13.44 -9.30
N TYR A 146 1.11 -13.45 -7.99
CA TYR A 146 -0.20 -13.34 -7.36
C TYR A 146 -0.21 -12.11 -6.47
N PHE A 147 -1.31 -11.36 -6.51
CA PHE A 147 -1.57 -10.27 -5.58
C PHE A 147 -2.81 -10.61 -4.76
N LEU A 148 -2.61 -10.86 -3.47
CA LEU A 148 -3.64 -11.31 -2.53
C LEU A 148 -4.48 -10.13 -2.04
N VAL A 149 -5.79 -10.28 -2.18
CA VAL A 149 -6.81 -9.32 -1.73
C VAL A 149 -7.98 -10.11 -1.14
N LYS A 150 -8.31 -9.84 0.12
CA LYS A 150 -9.52 -10.32 0.78
C LYS A 150 -10.73 -9.56 0.20
N PRO A 151 -11.65 -10.25 -0.49
CA PRO A 151 -12.61 -9.57 -1.35
C PRO A 151 -13.88 -9.10 -0.66
N GLU A 152 -14.03 -9.34 0.64
CA GLU A 152 -15.24 -9.02 1.38
C GLU A 152 -15.53 -7.51 1.33
N GLY A 153 -16.63 -7.13 0.67
CA GLY A 153 -17.04 -5.74 0.53
C GLY A 153 -16.19 -4.92 -0.46
N LEU A 154 -15.33 -5.56 -1.25
CA LEU A 154 -14.47 -4.89 -2.22
C LEU A 154 -14.76 -5.34 -3.66
N GLU A 155 -14.73 -4.37 -4.57
CA GLU A 155 -14.56 -4.59 -6.00
C GLU A 155 -13.07 -4.62 -6.33
N VAL A 156 -12.66 -5.61 -7.14
CA VAL A 156 -11.27 -5.81 -7.56
C VAL A 156 -11.23 -5.85 -9.08
N THR A 157 -10.43 -4.98 -9.67
CA THR A 157 -10.16 -4.97 -11.11
C THR A 157 -8.66 -4.99 -11.36
N SER A 158 -8.25 -5.51 -12.52
CA SER A 158 -6.84 -5.54 -12.90
C SER A 158 -6.66 -5.32 -14.40
N THR A 159 -5.54 -4.71 -14.76
CA THR A 159 -5.14 -4.51 -16.16
C THR A 159 -4.46 -5.74 -16.77
N ALA A 160 -4.14 -6.74 -15.95
CA ALA A 160 -3.43 -7.96 -16.37
C ALA A 160 -3.95 -9.17 -15.59
N GLY A 161 -3.85 -10.35 -16.21
CA GLY A 161 -4.26 -11.60 -15.56
C GLY A 161 -5.75 -11.69 -15.24
N SER A 162 -6.09 -12.52 -14.25
CA SER A 162 -7.48 -12.79 -13.84
C SER A 162 -7.68 -12.64 -12.34
N TRP A 163 -8.81 -12.04 -11.95
CA TRP A 163 -9.27 -12.01 -10.58
C TRP A 163 -9.91 -13.36 -10.20
N GLU A 164 -9.41 -14.01 -9.15
CA GLU A 164 -9.86 -15.31 -8.65
C GLU A 164 -10.53 -15.14 -7.28
N PRO A 165 -11.83 -14.77 -7.20
CA PRO A 165 -12.47 -14.38 -5.96
C PRO A 165 -12.52 -15.47 -4.89
N LYS A 166 -12.63 -16.74 -5.30
CA LYS A 166 -12.58 -17.87 -4.36
C LYS A 166 -11.20 -18.08 -3.75
N GLY A 167 -10.15 -17.70 -4.47
CA GLY A 167 -8.77 -17.77 -4.02
C GLY A 167 -8.30 -16.54 -3.26
N GLY A 168 -8.99 -15.41 -3.40
CA GLY A 168 -8.60 -14.14 -2.79
C GLY A 168 -7.35 -13.54 -3.42
N TYR A 169 -7.15 -13.68 -4.73
CA TYR A 169 -6.00 -13.11 -5.43
C TYR A 169 -6.27 -12.77 -6.89
N VAL A 170 -5.52 -11.80 -7.41
CA VAL A 170 -5.32 -11.63 -8.86
C VAL A 170 -4.14 -12.49 -9.29
N ARG A 171 -4.33 -13.34 -10.30
CA ARG A 171 -3.28 -14.19 -10.89
C ARG A 171 -2.75 -13.55 -12.16
N ILE A 172 -1.49 -13.15 -12.15
CA ILE A 172 -0.80 -12.47 -13.26
C ILE A 172 0.15 -13.45 -13.97
N PRO A 173 -0.10 -13.77 -15.26
CA PRO A 173 0.82 -14.58 -16.05
C PRO A 173 2.21 -13.94 -16.18
N VAL A 174 3.26 -14.75 -16.29
CA VAL A 174 4.67 -14.26 -16.43
C VAL A 174 4.80 -13.18 -17.50
N ARG A 175 4.22 -13.41 -18.69
CA ARG A 175 4.26 -12.50 -19.84
C ARG A 175 3.62 -11.13 -19.60
N GLU A 176 2.76 -11.01 -18.60
CA GLU A 176 2.02 -9.79 -18.23
C GLU A 176 2.52 -9.20 -16.90
N SER A 177 3.51 -9.82 -16.25
CA SER A 177 3.97 -9.44 -14.91
C SER A 177 4.91 -8.24 -14.87
N LYS A 178 5.45 -7.82 -16.03
CA LYS A 178 6.45 -6.74 -16.09
C LYS A 178 5.91 -5.43 -15.51
N GLU A 179 4.68 -5.08 -15.86
CA GLU A 179 3.98 -3.91 -15.34
C GLU A 179 2.47 -4.20 -15.35
N PHE A 180 1.80 -3.99 -14.21
CA PHE A 180 0.36 -4.16 -14.11
C PHE A 180 -0.23 -3.34 -12.97
N PHE A 181 -1.55 -3.13 -13.04
CA PHE A 181 -2.31 -2.39 -12.05
C PHE A 181 -3.41 -3.27 -11.46
N VAL A 182 -3.65 -3.10 -10.16
CA VAL A 182 -4.78 -3.70 -9.44
C VAL A 182 -5.50 -2.60 -8.69
N SER A 183 -6.78 -2.40 -8.99
CA SER A 183 -7.63 -1.47 -8.24
C SER A 183 -8.49 -2.24 -7.26
N VAL A 184 -8.57 -1.72 -6.04
CA VAL A 184 -9.49 -2.16 -5.00
C VAL A 184 -10.35 -0.98 -4.58
N ALA A 185 -11.66 -1.15 -4.59
CA ALA A 185 -12.61 -0.12 -4.19
C ALA A 185 -13.71 -0.73 -3.32
N ARG A 186 -14.21 0.03 -2.36
CA ARG A 186 -15.37 -0.38 -1.57
C ARG A 186 -16.61 -0.45 -2.48
N LYS A 187 -17.37 -1.54 -2.35
CA LYS A 187 -18.68 -1.70 -3.00
C LYS A 187 -19.74 -0.78 -2.42
#